data_AF-A0A959CGL9-F1
#
_entry.id   AF-A0A959CGL9-F1
#
_cell.length_a   1.000
_cell.length_b   1.000
_cell.length_c   1.000
_cell.angle_alpha   90.00
_cell.angle_beta   90.00
_cell.angle_gamma   90.00
#
_symmetry.space_group_name_H-M   'P 1'
#
loop_
_entity.id
_entity.type
_entity.pdbx_description
1 polymer ?
#
loop_
_entity_poly.entity_id
_entity_poly.type
_entity_poly.pdbx_seq_one_letter_code
_entity_poly.pdbx_strand_id
1 'polypeptide(L)'
;MKKPQEWIREWFFPEPKEEELFPPAPNLDKLPEEYLRRFVLSPVQEPAQVLGRGGEDGELKEVEKALANWKQRGTPLLLSAEQGAGVTSLLNAALPLLPPPRSFLEDKERISSREELLRVLATALGVEGADSLEQLAGAGFEEPRVVVFENVERLLLRRIGGYGLLRDFLHFINATKSRVFWIVTINDYSLYFLNRAMNLADSFSARKAAHLPNDVIKEIILSRNDGYEMRFLRPEGVSPRHKRRLSKMDAAARQENLREHFFEQLLKFAGGNISRALLFWLTAAQGAKEGRVYLRPPHTGEPQEVSLEELLVLEAVFQHTSLSFDEVEGIFHHSSYNGRLLLDKLLSRGWLYPRELRSGVQEYQVNFWYLHELKALLKNKLNRHIP
;
A
#
# COMPACT_ATOMS: atom_id res chain seq x y z
N MET A 1 21.20 -5.75 38.12
CA MET A 1 19.82 -5.25 38.02
C MET A 1 19.77 -4.19 36.93
N LYS A 2 19.36 -4.57 35.72
CA LYS A 2 19.11 -3.65 34.60
C LYS A 2 17.69 -3.07 34.74
N LYS A 3 17.49 -1.82 34.32
CA LYS A 3 16.24 -1.07 34.54
C LYS A 3 15.04 -1.73 33.82
N PRO A 4 13.82 -1.68 34.38
CA PRO A 4 12.61 -2.33 33.81
C PRO A 4 12.07 -1.73 32.50
N GLN A 5 12.84 -0.94 31.75
CA GLN A 5 12.38 -0.23 30.55
C GLN A 5 13.12 -0.64 29.27
N GLU A 6 14.15 -1.49 29.34
CA GLU A 6 14.94 -1.90 28.17
C GLU A 6 14.41 -3.19 27.49
N TRP A 7 13.61 -4.00 28.18
CA TRP A 7 13.09 -5.28 27.64
C TRP A 7 11.87 -5.14 26.71
N ILE A 8 11.22 -3.96 26.67
CA ILE A 8 10.05 -3.70 25.80
C ILE A 8 10.48 -3.34 24.37
N ARG A 9 11.73 -2.90 24.14
CA ARG A 9 12.19 -2.53 22.79
C ARG A 9 12.66 -3.71 21.93
N GLU A 10 13.27 -4.74 22.54
CA GLU A 10 13.85 -5.87 21.80
C GLU A 10 12.84 -6.94 21.35
N TRP A 11 11.62 -6.95 21.89
CA TRP A 11 10.59 -7.95 21.56
C TRP A 11 9.40 -7.42 20.74
N PHE A 12 9.17 -6.10 20.70
CA PHE A 12 8.01 -5.49 20.02
C PHE A 12 8.32 -4.92 18.63
N PHE A 13 9.58 -4.95 18.22
CA PHE A 13 10.02 -4.54 16.90
C PHE A 13 11.10 -5.51 16.40
N PRO A 14 10.75 -6.74 15.98
CA PRO A 14 11.63 -7.42 15.05
C PRO A 14 11.78 -6.48 13.84
N GLU A 15 13.01 -6.05 13.55
CA GLU A 15 13.25 -5.41 12.26
C GLU A 15 12.80 -6.40 11.19
N PRO A 16 11.92 -6.01 10.26
CA PRO A 16 11.53 -6.88 9.17
C PRO A 16 12.80 -7.37 8.48
N LYS A 17 12.83 -8.65 8.09
CA LYS A 17 13.99 -9.23 7.42
C LYS A 17 14.32 -8.36 6.20
N GLU A 18 15.59 -8.13 5.90
CA GLU A 18 15.99 -7.22 4.81
C GLU A 18 15.31 -7.56 3.48
N GLU A 19 15.09 -8.85 3.22
CA GLU A 19 14.38 -9.37 2.04
C GLU A 19 12.91 -8.90 1.92
N GLU A 20 12.29 -8.44 3.01
CA GLU A 20 10.90 -7.96 3.13
C GLU A 20 10.75 -6.45 2.91
N LEU A 21 11.81 -5.69 3.19
CA LEU A 21 11.86 -4.23 3.04
C LEU A 21 12.16 -3.79 1.62
N PHE A 22 12.94 -4.61 0.91
CA PHE A 22 13.36 -4.33 -0.44
C PHE A 22 12.50 -5.06 -1.45
N PRO A 23 12.12 -4.38 -2.53
CA PRO A 23 11.37 -5.05 -3.56
C PRO A 23 12.17 -6.11 -4.29
N PRO A 24 11.52 -7.10 -4.92
CA PRO A 24 12.19 -8.06 -5.78
C PRO A 24 12.80 -7.34 -6.99
N ALA A 25 14.07 -6.95 -6.86
CA ALA A 25 14.82 -6.22 -7.87
C ALA A 25 16.10 -6.99 -8.22
N PRO A 26 16.43 -7.13 -9.50
CA PRO A 26 17.71 -7.70 -9.90
C PRO A 26 18.84 -6.77 -9.46
N ASN A 27 19.93 -7.34 -8.92
CA ASN A 27 21.15 -6.63 -8.51
C ASN A 27 21.10 -5.87 -7.17
N LEU A 28 20.17 -6.18 -6.26
CA LEU A 28 20.21 -5.61 -4.90
C LEU A 28 21.57 -5.81 -4.22
N ASP A 29 22.16 -7.00 -4.37
CA ASP A 29 23.49 -7.34 -3.83
C ASP A 29 24.64 -6.45 -4.34
N LYS A 30 24.42 -5.67 -5.41
CA LYS A 30 25.42 -4.75 -6.00
C LYS A 30 25.27 -3.31 -5.52
N LEU A 31 24.27 -3.02 -4.69
CA LEU A 31 23.99 -1.71 -4.14
C LEU A 31 24.40 -1.67 -2.66
N PRO A 32 25.08 -0.61 -2.20
CA PRO A 32 25.34 -0.41 -0.79
C PRO A 32 24.03 -0.34 0.00
N GLU A 33 23.99 -0.94 1.20
CA GLU A 33 22.82 -0.90 2.08
C GLU A 33 22.32 0.52 2.34
N GLU A 34 23.24 1.46 2.55
CA GLU A 34 22.92 2.88 2.74
C GLU A 34 22.09 3.47 1.58
N TYR A 35 22.36 3.01 0.35
CA TYR A 35 21.65 3.45 -0.83
C TYR A 35 20.28 2.76 -0.94
N LEU A 36 20.24 1.44 -0.67
CA LEU A 36 18.99 0.68 -0.65
C LEU A 36 17.98 1.25 0.34
N ARG A 37 18.42 1.64 1.55
CA ARG A 37 17.58 2.24 2.60
C ARG A 37 16.83 3.50 2.14
N ARG A 38 17.31 4.20 1.11
CA ARG A 38 16.66 5.41 0.55
C ARG A 38 15.41 5.10 -0.27
N PHE A 39 15.23 3.85 -0.71
CA PHE A 39 14.14 3.42 -1.59
C PHE A 39 13.26 2.33 -0.98
N VAL A 40 13.35 2.11 0.33
CA VAL A 40 12.44 1.21 1.06
C VAL A 40 11.00 1.70 0.87
N LEU A 41 10.07 0.76 0.71
CA LEU A 41 8.64 1.06 0.50
C LEU A 41 7.90 1.43 1.80
N SER A 42 8.62 1.80 2.86
CA SER A 42 8.04 2.16 4.15
C SER A 42 7.29 3.50 4.06
N PRO A 43 6.12 3.61 4.70
CA PRO A 43 5.41 4.87 4.78
C PRO A 43 6.25 5.98 5.42
N VAL A 44 6.23 7.15 4.80
CA VAL A 44 6.79 8.38 5.37
C VAL A 44 6.02 8.74 6.63
N GLN A 45 6.74 9.16 7.67
CA GLN A 45 6.17 9.56 8.96
C GLN A 45 6.05 11.08 9.08
N GLU A 46 7.03 11.81 8.55
CA GLU A 46 7.13 13.25 8.68
C GLU A 46 6.25 13.97 7.64
N PRO A 47 5.32 14.87 8.04
CA PRO A 47 4.47 15.59 7.10
C PRO A 47 5.22 16.33 6.00
N ALA A 48 6.39 16.92 6.33
CA ALA A 48 7.22 17.67 5.39
C ALA A 48 7.80 16.81 4.25
N GLN A 49 7.85 15.48 4.43
CA GLN A 49 8.37 14.54 3.43
C GLN A 49 7.28 14.01 2.49
N VAL A 50 6.00 14.33 2.74
CA VAL A 50 4.87 13.90 1.89
C VAL A 50 4.63 14.93 0.78
N LEU A 51 5.26 14.70 -0.36
CA LEU A 51 5.19 15.58 -1.53
C LEU A 51 3.90 15.37 -2.36
N GLY A 52 3.40 16.46 -2.95
CA GLY A 52 2.26 16.45 -3.88
C GLY A 52 0.89 16.12 -3.27
N ARG A 53 0.80 16.00 -1.93
CA ARG A 53 -0.46 15.73 -1.21
C ARG A 53 -0.98 16.94 -0.41
N GLY A 54 -0.19 18.00 -0.30
CA GLY A 54 -0.54 19.27 0.36
C GLY A 54 -1.13 20.32 -0.58
N GLY A 55 -1.36 21.54 -0.07
CA GLY A 55 -1.90 22.68 -0.83
C GLY A 55 -3.41 22.87 -0.66
N GLU A 56 -3.97 23.90 -1.32
CA GLU A 56 -5.37 24.29 -1.13
C GLU A 56 -6.41 23.30 -1.66
N ASP A 57 -6.01 22.46 -2.61
CA ASP A 57 -6.82 21.40 -3.21
C ASP A 57 -6.21 20.01 -2.98
N GLY A 58 -5.22 19.91 -2.08
CA GLY A 58 -4.55 18.67 -1.74
C GLY A 58 -5.36 17.78 -0.80
N GLU A 59 -5.05 16.48 -0.78
CA GLU A 59 -5.74 15.49 0.06
C GLU A 59 -5.62 15.77 1.56
N LEU A 60 -4.53 16.40 2.02
CA LEU A 60 -4.42 16.82 3.42
C LEU A 60 -5.55 17.78 3.83
N LYS A 61 -5.89 18.74 2.97
CA LYS A 61 -7.00 19.67 3.21
C LYS A 61 -8.35 18.98 3.07
N GLU A 62 -8.48 17.97 2.22
CA GLU A 62 -9.70 17.15 2.16
C GLU A 62 -9.98 16.39 3.46
N VAL A 63 -8.93 15.92 4.16
CA VAL A 63 -9.08 15.32 5.49
C VAL A 63 -9.57 16.35 6.51
N GLU A 64 -9.05 17.58 6.48
CA GLU A 64 -9.52 18.68 7.34
C GLU A 64 -10.99 19.06 7.04
N LYS A 65 -11.36 19.14 5.76
CA LYS A 65 -12.77 19.37 5.34
C LYS A 65 -13.67 18.24 5.81
N ALA A 66 -13.21 16.99 5.76
CA ALA A 66 -13.96 15.85 6.26
C ALA A 66 -14.19 15.93 7.77
N LEU A 67 -13.19 16.37 8.55
CA LEU A 67 -13.36 16.64 9.99
C LEU A 67 -14.43 17.72 10.23
N ALA A 68 -14.41 18.82 9.47
CA ALA A 68 -15.41 19.88 9.59
C ALA A 68 -16.83 19.37 9.28
N ASN A 69 -16.98 18.55 8.24
CA ASN A 69 -18.25 17.91 7.91
C ASN A 69 -18.71 16.92 8.99
N TRP A 70 -17.78 16.15 9.55
CA TRP A 70 -18.05 15.22 10.64
C TRP A 70 -18.58 15.95 11.88
N LYS A 71 -18.01 17.10 12.26
CA LYS A 71 -18.52 17.92 13.38
C LYS A 71 -19.98 18.34 13.21
N GLN A 72 -20.47 18.45 11.97
CA GLN A 72 -21.85 18.85 11.69
C GLN A 72 -22.81 17.66 11.52
N ARG A 73 -22.36 16.57 10.89
CA ARG A 73 -23.23 15.47 10.44
C ARG A 73 -22.90 14.11 11.07
N GLY A 74 -21.79 14.01 11.79
CA GLY A 74 -21.25 12.76 12.32
C GLY A 74 -20.86 11.78 11.21
N THR A 75 -20.62 12.21 9.98
CA THR A 75 -20.30 11.31 8.86
C THR A 75 -18.82 10.92 8.88
N PRO A 76 -18.48 9.61 8.98
CA PRO A 76 -17.11 9.13 8.86
C PRO A 76 -16.49 9.41 7.49
N LEU A 77 -15.15 9.48 7.43
CA LEU A 77 -14.38 9.56 6.19
C LEU A 77 -14.00 8.15 5.71
N LEU A 78 -14.21 7.87 4.42
CA LEU A 78 -13.68 6.68 3.76
C LEU A 78 -12.68 7.12 2.68
N LEU A 79 -11.43 6.69 2.80
CA LEU A 79 -10.37 6.93 1.82
C LEU A 79 -10.12 5.66 1.01
N SER A 80 -10.36 5.74 -0.30
CA SER A 80 -10.08 4.67 -1.25
C SER A 80 -8.80 4.93 -2.04
N ALA A 81 -8.00 3.90 -2.33
CA ALA A 81 -6.84 4.06 -3.20
C ALA A 81 -6.38 2.76 -3.86
N GLU A 82 -5.55 2.91 -4.88
CA GLU A 82 -4.71 1.82 -5.37
C GLU A 82 -3.65 1.45 -4.33
N GLN A 83 -3.41 0.14 -4.16
CA GLN A 83 -2.34 -0.34 -3.27
C GLN A 83 -0.97 0.22 -3.74
N GLY A 84 -0.19 0.74 -2.79
CA GLY A 84 1.08 1.41 -3.08
C GLY A 84 0.97 2.88 -3.52
N ALA A 85 -0.21 3.49 -3.51
CA ALA A 85 -0.39 4.92 -3.80
C ALA A 85 0.12 5.86 -2.68
N GLY A 86 0.45 5.32 -1.49
CA GLY A 86 1.00 6.09 -0.37
C GLY A 86 -0.03 6.64 0.62
N VAL A 87 -1.22 6.03 0.74
CA VAL A 87 -2.27 6.46 1.68
C VAL A 87 -1.79 6.43 3.14
N THR A 88 -1.03 5.43 3.55
CA THR A 88 -0.46 5.37 4.91
C THR A 88 0.44 6.58 5.18
N SER A 89 1.24 7.01 4.18
CA SER A 89 2.08 8.21 4.30
C SER A 89 1.23 9.49 4.39
N LEU A 90 0.17 9.58 3.58
CA LEU A 90 -0.81 10.67 3.67
C LEU A 90 -1.43 10.76 5.06
N LEU A 91 -1.82 9.63 5.65
CA LEU A 91 -2.44 9.57 6.98
C LEU A 91 -1.47 9.89 8.10
N ASN A 92 -0.21 9.43 8.03
CA ASN A 92 0.84 9.82 8.95
C ASN A 92 1.06 11.34 8.95
N ALA A 93 0.95 11.97 7.78
CA ALA A 93 1.05 13.42 7.66
C ALA A 93 -0.20 14.16 8.14
N ALA A 94 -1.39 13.59 7.91
CA ALA A 94 -2.67 14.22 8.27
C ALA A 94 -2.98 14.12 9.77
N LEU A 95 -2.70 12.97 10.39
CA LEU A 95 -3.07 12.69 11.78
C LEU A 95 -2.49 13.71 12.80
N PRO A 96 -1.23 14.18 12.64
CA PRO A 96 -0.68 15.29 13.42
C PRO A 96 -1.51 16.58 13.41
N LEU A 97 -2.22 16.86 12.31
CA LEU A 97 -3.02 18.06 12.08
C LEU A 97 -4.43 17.96 12.70
N LEU A 98 -4.84 16.77 13.13
CA LEU A 98 -6.16 16.51 13.71
C LEU A 98 -6.15 16.64 15.23
N PRO A 99 -7.28 17.02 15.86
CA PRO A 99 -7.36 17.22 17.31
C PRO A 99 -7.10 15.93 18.08
N PRO A 100 -6.35 15.98 19.20
CA PRO A 100 -6.24 14.85 20.12
C PRO A 100 -7.56 14.66 20.89
N PRO A 101 -7.79 13.46 21.49
CA PRO A 101 -6.98 12.25 21.42
C PRO A 101 -7.11 11.54 20.07
N ARG A 102 -6.00 10.95 19.60
CA ARG A 102 -5.89 10.33 18.27
C ARG A 102 -5.23 8.95 18.33
N SER A 103 -5.75 8.03 17.54
CA SER A 103 -5.25 6.64 17.45
C SER A 103 -5.16 6.19 15.99
N PHE A 104 -4.12 5.43 15.67
CA PHE A 104 -3.93 4.83 14.35
C PHE A 104 -3.84 3.30 14.50
N LEU A 105 -4.87 2.63 14.00
CA LEU A 105 -4.91 1.19 13.80
C LEU A 105 -4.34 0.86 12.41
N GLU A 106 -3.03 0.74 12.34
CA GLU A 106 -2.30 0.32 11.15
C GLU A 106 -2.57 -1.14 10.80
N ASP A 107 -2.53 -1.47 9.50
CA ASP A 107 -2.62 -2.85 9.04
C ASP A 107 -1.30 -3.59 9.31
N LYS A 108 -1.06 -4.04 10.55
CA LYS A 108 0.13 -4.82 10.93
C LYS A 108 -0.20 -6.18 11.55
N GLU A 109 -1.46 -6.39 11.89
CA GLU A 109 -1.97 -7.61 12.52
C GLU A 109 -3.32 -7.97 11.88
N ARG A 110 -3.61 -9.28 11.85
CA ARG A 110 -4.88 -9.78 11.34
C ARG A 110 -5.93 -9.73 12.46
N ILE A 111 -7.06 -9.09 12.17
CA ILE A 111 -8.25 -9.13 13.04
C ILE A 111 -9.19 -10.19 12.46
N SER A 112 -9.24 -11.34 13.11
CA SER A 112 -9.92 -12.56 12.64
C SER A 112 -11.11 -12.97 13.51
N SER A 113 -11.29 -12.33 14.67
CA SER A 113 -12.36 -12.62 15.63
C SER A 113 -13.00 -11.35 16.21
N ARG A 114 -14.18 -11.51 16.83
CA ARG A 114 -14.91 -10.40 17.47
C ARG A 114 -14.18 -9.90 18.71
N GLU A 115 -13.53 -10.83 19.42
CA GLU A 115 -12.72 -10.58 20.60
C GLU A 115 -11.49 -9.75 20.22
N GLU A 116 -10.82 -10.07 19.10
CA GLU A 116 -9.73 -9.25 18.57
C GLU A 116 -10.21 -7.86 18.16
N LEU A 117 -11.34 -7.77 17.44
CA LEU A 117 -11.92 -6.49 17.05
C LEU A 117 -12.24 -5.63 18.27
N LEU A 118 -12.88 -6.20 19.29
CA LEU A 118 -13.18 -5.54 20.56
C LEU A 118 -11.91 -5.01 21.23
N ARG A 119 -10.88 -5.86 21.38
CA ARG A 119 -9.61 -5.46 22.01
C ARG A 119 -8.96 -4.29 21.28
N VAL A 120 -8.84 -4.39 19.96
CA VAL A 120 -8.19 -3.37 19.13
C VAL A 120 -8.94 -2.04 19.22
N LEU A 121 -10.27 -2.06 19.17
CA LEU A 121 -11.09 -0.86 19.29
C LEU A 121 -11.07 -0.27 20.70
N ALA A 122 -11.07 -1.11 21.73
CA ALA A 122 -10.97 -0.70 23.13
C ALA A 122 -9.64 0.01 23.39
N THR A 123 -8.53 -0.55 22.92
CA THR A 123 -7.20 0.08 22.98
C THR A 123 -7.18 1.40 22.22
N ALA A 124 -7.71 1.46 20.98
CA ALA A 124 -7.74 2.69 20.20
C ALA A 124 -8.57 3.80 20.86
N LEU A 125 -9.64 3.45 21.58
CA LEU A 125 -10.49 4.40 22.28
C LEU A 125 -10.02 4.67 23.72
N GLY A 126 -8.97 4.00 24.21
CA GLY A 126 -8.50 4.11 25.59
C GLY A 126 -9.55 3.72 26.61
N VAL A 127 -10.33 2.68 26.33
CA VAL A 127 -11.38 2.15 27.22
C VAL A 127 -10.93 0.79 27.75
N GLU A 128 -10.92 0.63 29.07
CA GLU A 128 -10.61 -0.63 29.73
C GLU A 128 -11.89 -1.34 30.19
N GLY A 129 -11.86 -2.67 30.26
CA GLY A 129 -12.94 -3.48 30.85
C GLY A 129 -14.25 -3.54 30.06
N ALA A 130 -14.21 -3.28 28.75
CA ALA A 130 -15.36 -3.54 27.88
C ALA A 130 -15.39 -5.02 27.46
N ASP A 131 -16.50 -5.70 27.75
CA ASP A 131 -16.71 -7.13 27.45
C ASP A 131 -17.45 -7.35 26.13
N SER A 132 -18.00 -6.29 25.53
CA SER A 132 -18.69 -6.33 24.23
C SER A 132 -18.54 -5.03 23.45
N LEU A 133 -18.79 -5.09 22.13
CA LEU A 133 -18.78 -3.92 21.25
C LEU A 133 -19.88 -2.92 21.63
N GLU A 134 -21.02 -3.40 22.12
CA GLU A 134 -22.13 -2.58 22.60
C GLU A 134 -21.73 -1.80 23.86
N GLN A 135 -21.07 -2.47 24.82
CA GLN A 135 -20.56 -1.79 26.02
C GLN A 135 -19.50 -0.77 25.65
N LEU A 136 -18.57 -1.11 24.75
CA LEU A 136 -17.56 -0.18 24.26
C LEU A 136 -18.20 1.02 23.54
N ALA A 137 -19.24 0.78 22.73
CA ALA A 137 -20.02 1.82 22.08
C ALA A 137 -20.92 2.61 23.07
N GLY A 138 -21.08 2.16 24.30
CA GLY A 138 -21.71 2.93 25.38
C GLY A 138 -20.77 3.93 26.05
N ALA A 139 -19.45 3.77 25.87
CA ALA A 139 -18.45 4.58 26.58
C ALA A 139 -18.59 6.08 26.27
N GLY A 140 -18.69 6.89 27.31
CA GLY A 140 -18.64 8.35 27.21
C GLY A 140 -17.20 8.84 27.04
N PHE A 141 -17.02 9.92 26.30
CA PHE A 141 -15.72 10.60 26.18
C PHE A 141 -15.93 12.08 26.52
N GLU A 142 -14.98 12.66 27.28
CA GLU A 142 -15.00 14.09 27.60
C GLU A 142 -14.79 14.96 26.34
N GLU A 143 -13.94 14.50 25.44
CA GLU A 143 -13.66 15.13 24.16
C GLU A 143 -13.85 14.13 23.00
N PRO A 144 -14.23 14.61 21.80
CA PRO A 144 -14.21 13.80 20.60
C PRO A 144 -12.87 13.14 20.32
N ARG A 145 -12.92 11.89 19.84
CA ARG A 145 -11.71 11.14 19.47
C ARG A 145 -11.53 11.07 17.96
N VAL A 146 -10.30 10.96 17.49
CA VAL A 146 -9.98 10.66 16.08
C VAL A 146 -9.39 9.26 16.00
N VAL A 147 -9.98 8.40 15.16
CA VAL A 147 -9.47 7.04 14.95
C VAL A 147 -9.30 6.77 13.48
N VAL A 148 -8.08 6.43 13.09
CA VAL A 148 -7.75 5.91 11.76
C VAL A 148 -7.79 4.38 11.81
N PHE A 149 -8.55 3.76 10.91
CA PHE A 149 -8.59 2.30 10.72
C PHE A 149 -8.17 1.96 9.29
N GLU A 150 -7.03 1.27 9.15
CA GLU A 150 -6.47 0.95 7.84
C GLU A 150 -7.00 -0.38 7.28
N ASN A 151 -7.22 -0.42 5.97
CA ASN A 151 -7.55 -1.59 5.17
C ASN A 151 -8.78 -2.36 5.71
N VAL A 152 -9.94 -1.69 5.78
CA VAL A 152 -11.17 -2.25 6.34
C VAL A 152 -11.65 -3.53 5.65
N GLU A 153 -11.27 -3.73 4.38
CA GLU A 153 -11.49 -4.97 3.65
C GLU A 153 -10.87 -6.20 4.31
N ARG A 154 -9.91 -6.01 5.22
CA ARG A 154 -9.31 -7.09 5.99
C ARG A 154 -10.25 -7.66 7.05
N LEU A 155 -11.31 -6.95 7.41
CA LEU A 155 -12.39 -7.51 8.24
C LEU A 155 -13.36 -8.40 7.46
N LEU A 156 -13.16 -8.52 6.15
CA LEU A 156 -13.93 -9.38 5.25
C LEU A 156 -13.08 -10.58 4.82
N LEU A 157 -13.73 -11.74 4.71
CA LEU A 157 -13.26 -12.86 3.90
C LEU A 157 -14.34 -13.25 2.88
N ARG A 158 -14.00 -13.39 1.59
CA ARG A 158 -14.97 -13.68 0.51
C ARG A 158 -15.44 -15.14 0.51
N ARG A 159 -16.15 -15.53 1.57
CA ARG A 159 -16.80 -16.82 1.76
C ARG A 159 -18.17 -16.65 2.41
N ILE A 160 -18.97 -17.71 2.44
CA ILE A 160 -20.26 -17.71 3.14
C ILE A 160 -20.04 -17.33 4.61
N GLY A 161 -20.78 -16.33 5.10
CA GLY A 161 -20.66 -15.81 6.46
C GLY A 161 -19.43 -14.95 6.75
N GLY A 162 -18.53 -14.73 5.76
CA GLY A 162 -17.27 -14.01 5.98
C GLY A 162 -17.37 -12.49 6.14
N TYR A 163 -18.58 -11.93 6.22
CA TYR A 163 -18.86 -10.49 6.39
C TYR A 163 -19.10 -10.09 7.85
N GLY A 164 -19.12 -11.04 8.79
CA GLY A 164 -19.54 -10.81 10.18
C GLY A 164 -18.77 -9.66 10.85
N LEU A 165 -17.44 -9.73 10.85
CA LEU A 165 -16.58 -8.73 11.49
C LEU A 165 -16.72 -7.35 10.85
N LEU A 166 -16.74 -7.27 9.52
CA LEU A 166 -16.98 -6.02 8.81
C LEU A 166 -18.32 -5.40 9.21
N ARG A 167 -19.40 -6.20 9.29
CA ARG A 167 -20.72 -5.70 9.71
C ARG A 167 -20.71 -5.21 11.15
N ASP A 168 -20.10 -5.98 12.06
CA ASP A 168 -19.98 -5.60 13.47
C ASP A 168 -19.20 -4.28 13.62
N PHE A 169 -18.11 -4.12 12.85
CA PHE A 169 -17.35 -2.88 12.81
C PHE A 169 -18.14 -1.69 12.24
N LEU A 170 -18.90 -1.88 11.16
CA LEU A 170 -19.75 -0.81 10.59
C LEU A 170 -20.86 -0.38 11.55
N HIS A 171 -21.48 -1.34 12.26
CA HIS A 171 -22.43 -1.03 13.32
C HIS A 171 -21.78 -0.23 14.44
N PHE A 172 -20.57 -0.61 14.84
CA PHE A 172 -19.80 0.09 15.87
C PHE A 172 -19.43 1.52 15.45
N ILE A 173 -18.94 1.73 14.22
CA ILE A 173 -18.72 3.06 13.66
C ILE A 173 -20.00 3.88 13.75
N ASN A 174 -21.12 3.33 13.27
CA ASN A 174 -22.37 4.08 13.24
C ASN A 174 -22.88 4.46 14.65
N ALA A 175 -22.68 3.59 15.63
CA ALA A 175 -23.04 3.84 17.03
C ALA A 175 -22.13 4.88 17.72
N THR A 176 -20.89 5.05 17.22
CA THR A 176 -19.88 5.92 17.84
C THR A 176 -19.60 7.20 17.06
N LYS A 177 -20.14 7.34 15.84
CA LYS A 177 -19.84 8.44 14.91
C LYS A 177 -20.17 9.85 15.41
N SER A 178 -20.98 10.00 16.45
CA SER A 178 -21.25 11.31 17.07
C SER A 178 -20.12 11.79 17.98
N ARG A 179 -19.26 10.88 18.44
CA ARG A 179 -18.17 11.16 19.40
C ARG A 179 -16.79 10.72 18.93
N VAL A 180 -16.73 9.91 17.86
CA VAL A 180 -15.49 9.48 17.22
C VAL A 180 -15.52 9.88 15.76
N PHE A 181 -14.52 10.64 15.33
CA PHE A 181 -14.23 10.87 13.92
C PHE A 181 -13.44 9.67 13.38
N TRP A 182 -14.14 8.81 12.65
CA TRP A 182 -13.55 7.67 11.98
C TRP A 182 -13.00 8.06 10.61
N ILE A 183 -11.73 7.73 10.38
CA ILE A 183 -11.10 7.75 9.07
C ILE A 183 -10.79 6.29 8.72
N VAL A 184 -11.48 5.75 7.73
CA VAL A 184 -11.34 4.36 7.32
C VAL A 184 -10.67 4.32 5.95
N THR A 185 -9.70 3.43 5.74
CA THR A 185 -9.15 3.19 4.40
C THR A 185 -9.65 1.90 3.79
N ILE A 186 -9.69 1.87 2.46
CA ILE A 186 -10.05 0.70 1.67
C ILE A 186 -9.29 0.71 0.35
N ASN A 187 -8.90 -0.44 -0.19
CA ASN A 187 -8.39 -0.46 -1.57
C ASN A 187 -9.53 -0.35 -2.61
N ASP A 188 -9.20 0.13 -3.81
CA ASP A 188 -10.18 0.33 -4.90
C ASP A 188 -10.95 -0.94 -5.30
N TYR A 189 -10.31 -2.12 -5.25
CA TYR A 189 -10.91 -3.39 -5.66
C TYR A 189 -11.94 -3.86 -4.64
N SER A 190 -11.60 -3.77 -3.36
CA SER A 190 -12.50 -4.07 -2.27
C SER A 190 -13.67 -3.09 -2.23
N LEU A 191 -13.44 -1.79 -2.46
CA LEU A 191 -14.52 -0.82 -2.52
C LEU A 191 -15.48 -1.13 -3.68
N TYR A 192 -14.95 -1.44 -4.88
CA TYR A 192 -15.75 -1.86 -6.03
C TYR A 192 -16.62 -3.09 -5.71
N PHE A 193 -16.06 -4.07 -4.99
CA PHE A 193 -16.76 -5.28 -4.59
C PHE A 193 -17.81 -5.02 -3.50
N LEU A 194 -17.42 -4.36 -2.41
CA LEU A 194 -18.25 -4.10 -1.24
C LEU A 194 -19.38 -3.10 -1.53
N ASN A 195 -19.19 -2.16 -2.45
CA ASN A 195 -20.30 -1.32 -2.91
C ASN A 195 -21.37 -2.12 -3.61
N ARG A 196 -21.02 -3.14 -4.41
CA ARG A 196 -22.03 -4.03 -5.02
C ARG A 196 -22.66 -4.99 -4.03
N ALA A 197 -21.88 -5.47 -3.07
CA ALA A 197 -22.36 -6.45 -2.10
C ALA A 197 -23.25 -5.82 -1.02
N MET A 198 -22.96 -4.60 -0.59
CA MET A 198 -23.61 -3.99 0.58
C MET A 198 -23.64 -2.45 0.58
N ASN A 199 -23.38 -1.78 -0.55
CA ASN A 199 -23.35 -0.31 -0.66
C ASN A 199 -22.47 0.36 0.42
N LEU A 200 -21.28 -0.19 0.67
CA LEU A 200 -20.40 0.26 1.75
C LEU A 200 -20.22 1.80 1.79
N ALA A 201 -19.98 2.43 0.63
CA ALA A 201 -19.73 3.85 0.51
C ALA A 201 -20.87 4.74 1.04
N ASP A 202 -22.12 4.27 1.06
CA ASP A 202 -23.28 5.07 1.49
C ASP A 202 -23.20 5.44 2.99
N SER A 203 -22.42 4.70 3.77
CA SER A 203 -22.21 4.98 5.21
C SER A 203 -21.13 6.03 5.48
N PHE A 204 -20.45 6.54 4.44
CA PHE A 204 -19.26 7.37 4.56
C PHE A 204 -19.31 8.61 3.65
N SER A 205 -18.47 9.60 3.97
CA SER A 205 -18.03 10.57 2.97
C SER A 205 -16.85 9.97 2.22
N ALA A 206 -17.10 9.26 1.13
CA ALA A 206 -16.06 8.60 0.36
C ALA A 206 -15.20 9.59 -0.44
N ARG A 207 -13.89 9.37 -0.44
CA ARG A 207 -12.90 10.09 -1.25
C ARG A 207 -11.92 9.08 -1.85
N LYS A 208 -11.46 9.36 -3.08
CA LYS A 208 -10.42 8.57 -3.73
C LYS A 208 -9.10 9.33 -3.64
N ALA A 209 -8.06 8.66 -3.16
CA ALA A 209 -6.72 9.21 -3.15
C ALA A 209 -6.23 9.38 -4.59
N ALA A 210 -5.66 10.53 -4.90
CA ALA A 210 -5.24 10.85 -6.24
C ALA A 210 -4.00 10.05 -6.65
N HIS A 211 -3.80 9.87 -7.95
CA HIS A 211 -2.50 9.48 -8.47
C HIS A 211 -1.53 10.66 -8.36
N LEU A 212 -0.27 10.40 -8.02
CA LEU A 212 0.71 11.47 -7.93
C LEU A 212 1.02 12.03 -9.32
N PRO A 213 1.12 13.37 -9.47
CA PRO A 213 1.61 13.99 -10.69
C PRO A 213 3.03 13.50 -11.05
N ASN A 214 3.32 13.47 -12.36
CA ASN A 214 4.60 12.96 -12.86
C ASN A 214 5.81 13.78 -12.39
N ASP A 215 5.67 15.09 -12.30
CA ASP A 215 6.66 16.01 -11.75
C ASP A 215 6.95 15.72 -10.27
N VAL A 216 5.90 15.45 -9.47
CA VAL A 216 6.06 15.04 -8.06
C VAL A 216 6.78 13.70 -7.96
N ILE A 217 6.41 12.68 -8.74
CA ILE A 217 7.14 11.39 -8.73
C ILE A 217 8.61 11.60 -9.08
N LYS A 218 8.89 12.42 -10.09
CA LYS A 218 10.27 12.74 -10.48
C LYS A 218 11.02 13.42 -9.34
N GLU A 219 10.42 14.38 -8.64
CA GLU A 219 11.02 15.05 -7.48
C GLU A 219 11.30 14.09 -6.32
N ILE A 220 10.36 13.20 -6.00
CA ILE A 220 10.49 12.17 -4.95
C ILE A 220 11.68 11.24 -5.25
N ILE A 221 11.85 10.84 -6.51
CA ILE A 221 12.96 10.01 -6.96
C ILE A 221 14.28 10.78 -6.89
N LEU A 222 14.31 12.04 -7.36
CA LEU A 222 15.52 12.86 -7.36
C LEU A 222 16.01 13.15 -5.94
N SER A 223 15.12 13.53 -5.01
CA SER A 223 15.48 13.79 -3.61
C SER A 223 16.07 12.55 -2.91
N ARG A 224 15.57 11.35 -3.25
CA ARG A 224 16.17 10.07 -2.81
C ARG A 224 17.51 9.74 -3.47
N ASN A 225 17.96 10.52 -4.44
CA ASN A 225 19.28 10.42 -5.04
C ASN A 225 20.18 11.61 -4.69
N ASP A 226 19.73 12.57 -3.86
CA ASP A 226 20.57 13.68 -3.43
C ASP A 226 21.92 13.18 -2.90
N GLY A 227 23.00 13.80 -3.34
CA GLY A 227 24.37 13.37 -3.06
C GLY A 227 24.93 12.27 -3.97
N TYR A 228 24.15 11.69 -4.89
CA TYR A 228 24.63 10.75 -5.91
C TYR A 228 24.56 11.37 -7.31
N GLU A 229 25.64 11.20 -8.07
CA GLU A 229 25.65 11.48 -9.50
C GLU A 229 25.00 10.32 -10.27
N MET A 230 23.89 10.60 -10.95
CA MET A 230 23.15 9.59 -11.72
C MET A 230 23.76 9.37 -13.11
N ARG A 231 24.11 8.13 -13.40
CA ARG A 231 24.66 7.70 -14.70
C ARG A 231 23.71 6.77 -15.45
N PHE A 232 22.93 7.35 -16.37
CA PHE A 232 21.99 6.62 -17.22
C PHE A 232 22.71 5.81 -18.31
N LEU A 233 22.43 4.52 -18.35
CA LEU A 233 22.97 3.56 -19.30
C LEU A 233 22.01 3.40 -20.46
N ARG A 234 22.55 2.94 -21.60
CA ARG A 234 21.72 2.60 -22.75
C ARG A 234 20.75 1.47 -22.37
N PRO A 235 19.47 1.57 -22.76
CA PRO A 235 18.54 0.45 -22.63
C PRO A 235 19.05 -0.79 -23.40
N GLU A 236 18.59 -1.97 -23.00
CA GLU A 236 18.77 -3.18 -23.78
C GLU A 236 17.81 -3.20 -24.98
N GLY A 237 18.16 -3.93 -26.04
CA GLY A 237 17.30 -4.05 -27.24
C GLY A 237 17.15 -2.79 -28.10
N VAL A 238 17.94 -1.73 -27.88
CA VAL A 238 17.83 -0.47 -28.63
C VAL A 238 18.11 -0.68 -30.13
N SER A 239 17.25 -0.11 -30.97
CA SER A 239 17.36 -0.21 -32.43
C SER A 239 18.69 0.35 -32.96
N PRO A 240 19.23 -0.19 -34.08
CA PRO A 240 20.47 0.32 -34.68
C PRO A 240 20.41 1.82 -35.03
N ARG A 241 19.24 2.32 -35.44
CA ARG A 241 19.02 3.74 -35.75
C ARG A 241 19.21 4.62 -34.51
N HIS A 242 18.65 4.19 -33.37
CA HIS A 242 18.77 4.93 -32.12
C HIS A 242 20.21 4.87 -31.57
N LYS A 243 20.89 3.73 -31.69
CA LYS A 243 22.33 3.61 -31.37
C LYS A 243 23.19 4.60 -32.18
N ARG A 244 22.94 4.71 -33.49
CA ARG A 244 23.64 5.68 -34.38
C ARG A 244 23.33 7.14 -34.04
N ARG A 245 22.11 7.44 -33.58
CA ARG A 245 21.76 8.79 -33.11
C ARG A 245 22.57 9.17 -31.87
N LEU A 246 22.61 8.29 -30.87
CA LEU A 246 23.35 8.52 -29.63
C LEU A 246 24.86 8.64 -29.84
N SER A 247 25.43 7.89 -30.80
CA SER A 247 26.87 7.95 -31.09
C SER A 247 27.32 9.27 -31.72
N LYS A 248 26.41 10.01 -32.36
CA LYS A 248 26.69 11.32 -32.99
C LYS A 248 26.58 12.50 -32.01
N MET A 249 25.98 12.28 -30.84
CA MET A 249 25.88 13.28 -29.77
C MET A 249 27.19 13.33 -28.97
N ASP A 250 27.52 14.51 -28.45
CA ASP A 250 28.56 14.64 -27.42
C ASP A 250 28.15 13.93 -26.11
N ALA A 251 29.08 13.85 -25.15
CA ALA A 251 28.85 13.12 -23.91
C ALA A 251 27.73 13.70 -23.05
N ALA A 252 27.61 15.03 -22.99
CA ALA A 252 26.61 15.71 -22.15
C ALA A 252 25.21 15.58 -22.76
N ALA A 253 25.06 15.89 -24.05
CA ALA A 253 23.81 15.75 -24.78
C ALA A 253 23.33 14.29 -24.83
N ARG A 254 24.25 13.33 -24.95
CA ARG A 254 23.91 11.90 -24.88
C ARG A 254 23.36 11.53 -23.51
N GLN A 255 23.97 12.03 -22.44
CA GLN A 255 23.55 11.70 -21.08
C GLN A 255 22.18 12.29 -20.76
N GLU A 256 21.92 13.51 -21.21
CA GLU A 256 20.62 14.14 -21.05
C GLU A 256 19.53 13.39 -21.82
N ASN A 257 19.80 12.97 -23.07
CA ASN A 257 18.84 12.18 -23.83
C ASN A 257 18.53 10.82 -23.18
N LEU A 258 19.53 10.17 -22.59
CA LEU A 258 19.33 8.93 -21.84
C LEU A 258 18.54 9.14 -20.55
N ARG A 259 18.77 10.26 -19.86
CA ARG A 259 18.03 10.67 -18.67
C ARG A 259 16.55 10.90 -18.98
N GLU A 260 16.25 11.69 -20.02
CA GLU A 260 14.88 11.95 -20.47
C GLU A 260 14.15 10.65 -20.78
N HIS A 261 14.77 9.79 -21.61
CA HIS A 261 14.19 8.51 -21.97
C HIS A 261 13.95 7.59 -20.76
N PHE A 262 14.88 7.59 -19.80
CA PHE A 262 14.74 6.82 -18.57
C PHE A 262 13.53 7.29 -17.75
N PHE A 263 13.40 8.60 -17.52
CA PHE A 263 12.28 9.15 -16.75
C PHE A 263 10.95 8.99 -17.50
N GLU A 264 10.91 9.08 -18.83
CA GLU A 264 9.72 8.76 -19.61
C GLU A 264 9.24 7.32 -19.34
N GLN A 265 10.16 6.35 -19.31
CA GLN A 265 9.82 4.96 -19.03
C GLN A 265 9.40 4.74 -17.58
N LEU A 266 10.12 5.34 -16.62
CA LEU A 266 9.77 5.27 -15.19
C LEU A 266 8.38 5.84 -14.94
N LEU A 267 8.10 7.04 -15.44
CA LEU A 267 6.82 7.72 -15.21
C LEU A 267 5.66 6.98 -15.87
N LYS A 268 5.89 6.45 -17.09
CA LYS A 268 4.91 5.58 -17.76
C LYS A 268 4.64 4.31 -16.96
N PHE A 269 5.67 3.66 -16.44
CA PHE A 269 5.53 2.45 -15.63
C PHE A 269 4.84 2.71 -14.29
N ALA A 270 5.21 3.80 -13.61
CA ALA A 270 4.65 4.19 -12.32
C ALA A 270 3.17 4.55 -12.43
N GLY A 271 2.77 5.28 -13.49
CA GLY A 271 1.38 5.66 -13.72
C GLY A 271 0.76 6.44 -12.54
N GLY A 272 1.57 7.18 -11.79
CA GLY A 272 1.13 7.91 -10.59
C GLY A 272 1.24 7.14 -9.26
N ASN A 273 1.63 5.86 -9.29
CA ASN A 273 1.82 5.03 -8.10
C ASN A 273 3.26 5.11 -7.59
N ILE A 274 3.44 5.58 -6.35
CA ILE A 274 4.78 5.80 -5.79
C ILE A 274 5.54 4.49 -5.56
N SER A 275 4.88 3.45 -5.06
CA SER A 275 5.55 2.16 -4.87
C SER A 275 6.10 1.63 -6.19
N ARG A 276 5.32 1.68 -7.28
CA ARG A 276 5.78 1.29 -8.62
C ARG A 276 6.97 2.14 -9.10
N ALA A 277 6.98 3.44 -8.84
CA ALA A 277 8.12 4.29 -9.20
C ALA A 277 9.42 3.89 -8.45
N LEU A 278 9.32 3.64 -7.15
CA LEU A 278 10.44 3.20 -6.32
C LEU A 278 10.94 1.81 -6.75
N LEU A 279 10.02 0.89 -7.05
CA LEU A 279 10.32 -0.42 -7.64
C LEU A 279 11.13 -0.29 -8.93
N PHE A 280 10.64 0.52 -9.87
CA PHE A 280 11.29 0.71 -11.15
C PHE A 280 12.72 1.23 -10.97
N TRP A 281 12.90 2.20 -10.08
CA TRP A 281 14.20 2.77 -9.80
C TRP A 281 15.19 1.74 -9.23
N LEU A 282 14.76 0.95 -8.24
CA LEU A 282 15.60 -0.08 -7.64
C LEU A 282 15.96 -1.18 -8.64
N THR A 283 15.00 -1.66 -9.43
CA THR A 283 15.26 -2.64 -10.50
C THR A 283 16.17 -2.08 -11.59
N ALA A 284 16.13 -0.77 -11.83
CA ALA A 284 17.01 -0.12 -12.80
C ALA A 284 18.46 0.01 -12.32
N ALA A 285 18.69 0.08 -11.01
CA ALA A 285 19.99 0.34 -10.44
C ALA A 285 20.91 -0.88 -10.61
N GLN A 286 21.98 -0.72 -11.38
CA GLN A 286 22.96 -1.77 -11.70
C GLN A 286 24.10 -1.86 -10.69
N GLY A 287 24.23 -0.83 -9.84
CA GLY A 287 25.25 -0.69 -8.82
C GLY A 287 25.51 0.78 -8.48
N ALA A 288 26.07 1.03 -7.31
CA ALA A 288 26.49 2.35 -6.87
C ALA A 288 27.93 2.31 -6.35
N LYS A 289 28.77 3.24 -6.82
CA LYS A 289 30.20 3.29 -6.49
C LYS A 289 30.70 4.74 -6.56
N GLU A 290 31.53 5.15 -5.60
CA GLU A 290 32.19 6.47 -5.58
C GLU A 290 31.20 7.64 -5.74
N GLY A 291 30.06 7.59 -5.05
CA GLY A 291 29.03 8.64 -5.14
C GLY A 291 28.29 8.68 -6.49
N ARG A 292 28.41 7.64 -7.32
CA ARG A 292 27.68 7.49 -8.58
C ARG A 292 26.74 6.31 -8.52
N VAL A 293 25.56 6.43 -9.12
CA VAL A 293 24.65 5.30 -9.37
C VAL A 293 24.47 5.08 -10.86
N TYR A 294 24.57 3.82 -11.29
CA TYR A 294 24.42 3.44 -12.70
C TYR A 294 23.04 2.86 -12.92
N LEU A 295 22.27 3.48 -13.82
CA LEU A 295 20.85 3.18 -14.02
C LEU A 295 20.63 2.68 -15.43
N ARG A 296 20.14 1.44 -15.57
CA ARG A 296 19.66 0.92 -16.85
C ARG A 296 18.16 0.73 -16.73
N PRO A 297 17.34 1.29 -17.63
CA PRO A 297 15.91 1.06 -17.54
C PRO A 297 15.62 -0.44 -17.73
N PRO A 298 14.85 -1.04 -16.81
CA PRO A 298 14.52 -2.45 -16.85
C PRO A 298 13.55 -2.77 -17.99
N HIS A 299 13.58 -4.01 -18.45
CA HIS A 299 12.56 -4.50 -19.37
C HIS A 299 11.25 -4.70 -18.60
N THR A 300 10.16 -4.14 -19.11
CA THR A 300 8.82 -4.33 -18.57
C THR A 300 8.10 -5.33 -19.46
N GLY A 301 7.79 -6.50 -18.89
CA GLY A 301 7.08 -7.58 -19.59
C GLY A 301 5.64 -7.67 -19.10
N GLU A 302 4.73 -8.02 -20.00
CA GLU A 302 3.35 -8.33 -19.63
C GLU A 302 3.24 -9.78 -19.14
N PRO A 303 2.41 -10.07 -18.12
CA PRO A 303 2.10 -11.43 -17.73
C PRO A 303 1.48 -12.20 -18.90
N GLN A 304 2.14 -13.27 -19.34
CA GLN A 304 1.64 -14.15 -20.40
C GLN A 304 0.98 -15.41 -19.82
N GLU A 305 0.03 -15.98 -20.57
CA GLU A 305 -0.58 -17.28 -20.26
C GLU A 305 -1.13 -17.42 -18.83
N VAL A 306 -2.11 -16.57 -18.50
CA VAL A 306 -2.83 -16.61 -17.22
C VAL A 306 -4.06 -17.51 -17.33
N SER A 307 -4.14 -18.54 -16.49
CA SER A 307 -5.32 -19.41 -16.40
C SER A 307 -6.48 -18.71 -15.67
N LEU A 308 -7.70 -19.26 -15.79
CA LEU A 308 -8.85 -18.72 -15.09
C LEU A 308 -8.68 -18.83 -13.57
N GLU A 309 -8.16 -19.95 -13.08
CA GLU A 309 -7.91 -20.20 -11.65
C GLU A 309 -6.90 -19.19 -11.09
N GLU A 310 -5.82 -18.91 -11.83
CA GLU A 310 -4.84 -17.88 -11.47
C GLU A 310 -5.48 -16.50 -11.38
N LEU A 311 -6.31 -16.14 -12.37
CA LEU A 311 -7.04 -14.86 -12.35
C LEU A 311 -8.00 -14.76 -11.17
N LEU A 312 -8.67 -15.85 -10.79
CA LEU A 312 -9.60 -15.86 -9.67
C LEU A 312 -8.87 -15.69 -8.33
N VAL A 313 -7.72 -16.36 -8.13
CA VAL A 313 -6.89 -16.17 -6.93
C VAL A 313 -6.33 -14.76 -6.88
N LEU A 314 -5.81 -14.23 -7.99
CA LEU A 314 -5.35 -12.85 -8.06
C LEU A 314 -6.48 -11.88 -7.72
N GLU A 315 -7.68 -12.06 -8.28
CA GLU A 315 -8.85 -11.24 -7.94
C GLU A 315 -9.15 -11.26 -6.44
N ALA A 316 -9.09 -12.44 -5.79
CA ALA A 316 -9.28 -12.55 -4.35
C ALA A 316 -8.20 -11.78 -3.57
N VAL A 317 -6.92 -11.92 -3.94
CA VAL A 317 -5.83 -11.16 -3.29
C VAL A 317 -6.05 -9.65 -3.46
N PHE A 318 -6.42 -9.18 -4.66
CA PHE A 318 -6.76 -7.78 -4.90
C PHE A 318 -7.94 -7.31 -4.01
N GLN A 319 -8.98 -8.14 -3.84
CA GLN A 319 -10.14 -7.83 -3.01
C GLN A 319 -9.89 -7.86 -1.50
N HIS A 320 -8.73 -8.36 -1.07
CA HIS A 320 -8.40 -8.49 0.36
C HIS A 320 -7.09 -7.78 0.73
N THR A 321 -6.43 -7.10 -0.21
CA THR A 321 -5.09 -6.51 -0.10
C THR A 321 -3.98 -7.54 0.06
N SER A 322 -4.15 -8.51 0.95
CA SER A 322 -3.33 -9.71 1.09
C SER A 322 -4.15 -10.85 1.68
N LEU A 323 -3.71 -12.08 1.45
CA LEU A 323 -4.35 -13.29 1.98
C LEU A 323 -3.30 -14.26 2.51
N SER A 324 -3.60 -14.93 3.63
CA SER A 324 -2.85 -16.10 4.05
C SER A 324 -3.20 -17.32 3.18
N PHE A 325 -2.40 -18.38 3.30
CA PHE A 325 -2.70 -19.65 2.66
C PHE A 325 -4.09 -20.19 3.05
N ASP A 326 -4.38 -20.23 4.35
CA ASP A 326 -5.65 -20.74 4.90
C ASP A 326 -6.86 -19.92 4.42
N GLU A 327 -6.66 -18.62 4.18
CA GLU A 327 -7.72 -17.75 3.67
C GLU A 327 -8.01 -18.00 2.19
N VAL A 328 -6.98 -18.26 1.38
CA VAL A 328 -7.16 -18.68 -0.02
C VAL A 328 -7.92 -20.00 -0.08
N GLU A 329 -7.54 -20.99 0.74
CA GLU A 329 -8.30 -22.25 0.83
C GLU A 329 -9.76 -22.02 1.24
N GLY A 330 -9.98 -21.15 2.23
CA GLY A 330 -11.30 -20.81 2.74
C GLY A 330 -12.20 -20.10 1.73
N ILE A 331 -11.63 -19.42 0.72
CA ILE A 331 -12.37 -18.76 -0.36
C ILE A 331 -12.73 -19.74 -1.47
N PHE A 332 -11.81 -20.61 -1.88
CA PHE A 332 -11.98 -21.43 -3.08
C PHE A 332 -12.41 -22.89 -2.81
N HIS A 333 -12.41 -23.33 -1.55
CA HIS A 333 -12.75 -24.71 -1.17
C HIS A 333 -11.94 -25.77 -1.95
N HIS A 334 -10.73 -25.42 -2.40
CA HIS A 334 -9.82 -26.36 -3.05
C HIS A 334 -9.27 -27.37 -2.04
N SER A 335 -8.85 -28.54 -2.53
CA SER A 335 -7.96 -29.39 -1.72
C SER A 335 -6.65 -28.63 -1.47
N SER A 336 -6.08 -28.83 -0.29
CA SER A 336 -4.91 -28.06 0.16
C SER A 336 -3.71 -28.14 -0.77
N TYR A 337 -3.56 -29.28 -1.43
CA TYR A 337 -2.53 -29.50 -2.44
C TYR A 337 -2.67 -28.57 -3.65
N ASN A 338 -3.88 -28.42 -4.20
CA ASN A 338 -4.11 -27.63 -5.41
C ASN A 338 -4.01 -26.12 -5.14
N GLY A 339 -4.50 -25.66 -3.98
CA GLY A 339 -4.36 -24.27 -3.57
C GLY A 339 -2.89 -23.86 -3.39
N ARG A 340 -2.08 -24.75 -2.81
CA ARG A 340 -0.65 -24.50 -2.59
C ARG A 340 0.15 -24.44 -3.88
N LEU A 341 -0.08 -25.40 -4.78
CA LEU A 341 0.59 -25.42 -6.08
C LEU A 341 0.26 -24.14 -6.88
N LEU A 342 -0.97 -23.65 -6.79
CA LEU A 342 -1.38 -22.42 -7.46
C LEU A 342 -0.69 -21.17 -6.88
N LEU A 343 -0.62 -21.04 -5.55
CA LEU A 343 0.11 -19.95 -4.90
C LEU A 343 1.62 -20.01 -5.20
N ASP A 344 2.24 -21.19 -5.12
CA ASP A 344 3.66 -21.40 -5.46
C ASP A 344 3.94 -21.03 -6.93
N LYS A 345 2.98 -21.31 -7.82
CA LYS A 345 3.07 -20.90 -9.23
C LYS A 345 2.99 -19.39 -9.40
N LEU A 346 2.10 -18.71 -8.67
CA LEU A 346 1.99 -17.24 -8.71
C LEU A 346 3.21 -16.54 -8.09
N LEU A 347 3.80 -17.13 -7.04
CA LEU A 347 5.05 -16.68 -6.41
C LEU A 347 6.26 -16.89 -7.33
N SER A 348 6.40 -18.05 -7.96
CA SER A 348 7.51 -18.32 -8.89
C SER A 348 7.46 -17.45 -10.15
N ARG A 349 6.27 -17.01 -10.56
CA ARG A 349 6.07 -15.99 -11.60
C ARG A 349 6.34 -14.56 -11.12
N GLY A 350 6.50 -14.35 -9.82
CA GLY A 350 6.71 -13.04 -9.20
C GLY A 350 5.47 -12.14 -9.20
N TRP A 351 4.28 -12.67 -9.45
CA TRP A 351 3.03 -11.88 -9.48
C TRP A 351 2.48 -11.63 -8.08
N LEU A 352 2.77 -12.55 -7.15
CA LEU A 352 2.57 -12.37 -5.73
C LEU A 352 3.90 -12.18 -5.03
N TYR A 353 3.85 -11.56 -3.86
CA TYR A 353 4.98 -11.34 -2.98
C TYR A 353 4.57 -11.63 -1.53
N PRO A 354 5.40 -12.36 -0.75
CA PRO A 354 5.11 -12.67 0.63
C PRO A 354 5.25 -11.44 1.53
N ARG A 355 4.45 -11.39 2.58
CA ARG A 355 4.46 -10.36 3.62
C ARG A 355 4.30 -11.06 4.96
N GLU A 356 5.16 -10.77 5.93
CA GLU A 356 5.02 -11.28 7.29
C GLU A 356 4.26 -10.25 8.14
N LEU A 357 3.24 -10.70 8.87
CA LEU A 357 2.56 -9.91 9.89
C LEU A 357 3.38 -9.92 11.19
N ARG A 358 3.09 -9.01 12.12
CA ARG A 358 3.75 -8.99 13.45
C ARG A 358 3.61 -10.30 14.24
N SER A 359 2.52 -11.04 13.99
CA SER A 359 2.27 -12.35 14.59
C SER A 359 3.13 -13.47 14.01
N GLY A 360 3.94 -13.20 12.97
CA GLY A 360 4.68 -14.20 12.20
C GLY A 360 3.84 -14.92 11.13
N VAL A 361 2.57 -14.56 10.99
CA VAL A 361 1.70 -15.11 9.94
C VAL A 361 2.12 -14.54 8.59
N GLN A 362 2.38 -15.44 7.63
CA GLN A 362 2.72 -15.06 6.27
C GLN A 362 1.45 -14.91 5.42
N GLU A 363 1.37 -13.76 4.75
CA GLU A 363 0.35 -13.44 3.76
C GLU A 363 0.98 -13.17 2.40
N TYR A 364 0.16 -13.17 1.35
CA TYR A 364 0.57 -12.93 -0.01
C TYR A 364 -0.20 -11.74 -0.57
N GLN A 365 0.52 -10.78 -1.12
CA GLN A 365 -0.04 -9.60 -1.78
C GLN A 365 0.41 -9.54 -3.23
N VAL A 366 -0.26 -8.72 -4.04
CA VAL A 366 0.16 -8.46 -5.41
C VAL A 366 1.52 -7.77 -5.41
N ASN A 367 2.45 -8.27 -6.24
CA ASN A 367 3.71 -7.58 -6.48
C ASN A 367 3.44 -6.30 -7.26
N PHE A 368 3.81 -5.13 -6.71
CA PHE A 368 3.52 -3.85 -7.36
C PHE A 368 4.15 -3.73 -8.75
N TRP A 369 5.20 -4.51 -9.05
CA TRP A 369 5.83 -4.55 -10.36
C TRP A 369 4.83 -4.87 -11.47
N TYR A 370 3.95 -5.85 -11.21
CA TYR A 370 2.93 -6.33 -12.15
C TYR A 370 1.55 -5.75 -11.88
N LEU A 371 1.41 -4.81 -10.94
CA LEU A 371 0.12 -4.29 -10.49
C LEU A 371 -0.77 -3.90 -11.67
N HIS A 372 -0.38 -2.90 -12.46
CA HIS A 372 -1.19 -2.36 -13.55
C HIS A 372 -1.47 -3.38 -14.66
N GLU A 373 -0.50 -4.25 -14.93
CA GLU A 373 -0.61 -5.31 -15.92
C GLU A 373 -1.64 -6.38 -15.49
N LEU A 374 -1.60 -6.80 -14.22
CA LEU A 374 -2.58 -7.71 -13.63
C LEU A 374 -3.96 -7.05 -13.52
N LYS A 375 -4.02 -5.74 -13.23
CA LYS A 375 -5.28 -4.97 -13.29
C LYS A 375 -5.92 -5.04 -14.67
N ALA A 376 -5.12 -4.79 -15.72
CA ALA A 376 -5.57 -4.85 -17.11
C ALA A 376 -6.08 -6.25 -17.47
N LEU A 377 -5.41 -7.30 -17.01
CA LEU A 377 -5.84 -8.68 -17.21
C LEU A 377 -7.17 -8.98 -16.53
N LEU A 378 -7.36 -8.59 -15.26
CA LEU A 378 -8.63 -8.75 -14.56
C LEU A 378 -9.77 -8.02 -15.27
N LYS A 379 -9.52 -6.80 -15.75
CA LYS A 379 -10.49 -6.03 -16.54
C LYS A 379 -10.86 -6.73 -17.85
N ASN A 380 -9.86 -7.16 -18.62
CA ASN A 380 -10.06 -7.70 -19.96
C ASN A 380 -10.61 -9.14 -19.95
N LYS A 381 -10.24 -9.96 -18.96
CA LYS A 381 -10.58 -11.39 -18.91
C LYS A 381 -11.78 -11.69 -18.02
N LEU A 382 -11.99 -10.94 -16.93
CA LEU A 382 -13.11 -11.13 -16.00
C LEU A 382 -14.17 -10.03 -16.10
N ASN A 383 -14.04 -9.11 -17.07
CA ASN A 383 -14.96 -7.99 -17.30
C ASN A 383 -15.16 -7.10 -16.05
N ARG A 384 -14.08 -6.87 -15.30
CA ARG A 384 -14.09 -6.04 -14.08
C ARG A 384 -13.76 -4.59 -14.41
N HIS A 385 -14.78 -3.74 -14.47
CA HIS A 385 -14.61 -2.29 -14.67
C HIS A 385 -14.32 -1.57 -13.35
N ILE A 386 -13.15 -1.86 -12.78
CA ILE A 386 -12.70 -1.23 -11.53
C ILE A 386 -12.12 0.16 -11.88
N PRO A 387 -12.64 1.24 -11.28
CA PRO A 387 -12.27 2.63 -11.61
C PRO A 387 -10.89 3.05 -11.09
#